data_AF-A0A673YPU9-F1
#
_entry.id   AF-A0A673YPU9-F1
#
_cell.length_a   1.000
_cell.length_b   1.000
_cell.length_c   1.000
_cell.angle_alpha   90.00
_cell.angle_beta   90.00
_cell.angle_gamma   90.00
#
_symmetry.space_group_name_H-M   'P 1'
#
loop_
_entity.id
_entity.type
_entity.pdbx_description
1 polymer ?
#
loop_
_entity_poly.entity_id
_entity_poly.type
_entity_poly.pdbx_seq_one_letter_code
_entity_poly.pdbx_strand_id
1 'polypeptide(L)'
;MPRFRLTPPTVVFLLLLQGVAVVLLFGWYVQVLPCGSPPSQGKVHVLLLSSWRSGSSFLGQVFSQHPSVFYLMEPSWHVWTTLQMPGARALRMAVRDLMRSVFQCDMSVMDAYTPAQHNMSALFMWSHSRALCSPPACQLTPRHLFSNETECKRKCDRPGLQGAEEACRTYSHVVLKEVRFFELDSLYPLLQDPTLDLRIIHLVRDPRAVARSREQSAKALVKDNALVLEQGNTKVDDTQYRVMQEICRSHIRIHERAMLKPPDFLRGRYKMVRYEDMVRDPLTEIDSMYQFVGLEMTQSLQEWIYKVTHGKGKGTKKEAFQITSRNAADVSQAWRTTLPHDKVRNIQEVCKGAMSLLGYRTVDSEKEQKKLDVDLLTPRERYHFSWLPSKTDNTNNE
;
A
#
# COMPACT_ATOMS: atom_id res chain seq x y z
N MET A 1 47.84 13.97 54.34
CA MET A 1 46.90 13.29 53.42
C MET A 1 46.32 12.06 54.11
N PRO A 2 45.03 12.03 54.49
CA PRO A 2 44.44 10.85 55.10
C PRO A 2 44.19 9.80 54.01
N ARG A 3 44.82 8.62 54.14
CA ARG A 3 44.54 7.47 53.27
C ARG A 3 43.31 6.75 53.82
N PHE A 4 42.14 6.98 53.22
CA PHE A 4 40.95 6.18 53.48
C PHE A 4 41.18 4.75 53.01
N ARG A 5 41.31 3.80 53.95
CA ARG A 5 41.30 2.36 53.64
C ARG A 5 39.84 1.90 53.63
N LEU A 6 39.28 1.74 52.43
CA LEU A 6 37.97 1.11 52.23
C LEU A 6 38.07 -0.37 52.60
N THR A 7 37.20 -0.85 53.48
CA THR A 7 37.15 -2.27 53.85
C THR A 7 36.45 -3.07 52.74
N PRO A 8 36.79 -4.37 52.56
CA PRO A 8 36.19 -5.21 51.52
C PRO A 8 34.65 -5.17 51.44
N PRO A 9 33.88 -5.20 52.56
CA PRO A 9 32.42 -5.11 52.47
C PRO A 9 31.92 -3.75 51.96
N THR A 10 32.64 -2.66 52.24
CA THR A 10 32.28 -1.32 51.72
C THR A 10 32.51 -1.24 50.21
N VAL A 11 33.55 -1.90 49.69
CA VAL A 11 33.81 -1.97 48.25
C VAL A 11 32.71 -2.77 47.54
N VAL A 12 32.30 -3.90 48.10
CA VAL A 12 31.20 -4.73 47.54
C VAL A 12 29.88 -3.95 47.54
N PHE A 13 29.57 -3.24 48.62
CA PHE A 13 28.36 -2.42 48.70
C PHE A 13 28.35 -1.31 47.64
N LEU A 14 29.48 -0.61 47.43
CA LEU A 14 29.60 0.43 46.41
C LEU A 14 29.45 -0.11 44.98
N LEU A 15 29.96 -1.32 44.70
CA LEU A 15 29.80 -1.98 43.40
C LEU A 15 28.34 -2.37 43.12
N LEU A 16 27.62 -2.88 44.14
CA LEU A 16 26.19 -3.17 44.00
C LEU A 16 25.39 -1.90 43.76
N LEU A 17 25.71 -0.81 44.47
CA LEU A 17 25.03 0.47 44.33
C LEU A 17 25.27 1.10 42.94
N GLN A 18 26.49 0.97 42.40
CA GLN A 18 26.79 1.33 41.00
C GLN A 18 26.04 0.44 40.01
N GLY A 19 25.95 -0.87 40.24
CA GLY A 19 25.19 -1.78 39.39
C GLY A 19 23.71 -1.42 39.32
N VAL A 20 23.08 -1.14 40.47
CA VAL A 20 21.69 -0.68 40.54
C VAL A 20 21.51 0.67 39.85
N ALA A 21 22.43 1.62 40.07
CA ALA A 21 22.38 2.93 39.42
C ALA A 21 22.50 2.83 37.89
N VAL A 22 23.37 1.96 37.38
CA VAL A 22 23.51 1.71 35.93
C VAL A 22 22.26 1.06 35.35
N VAL A 23 21.64 0.11 36.05
CA VAL A 23 20.38 -0.51 35.59
C VAL A 23 19.23 0.50 35.58
N LEU A 24 19.15 1.37 36.60
CA LEU A 24 18.15 2.44 36.66
C LEU A 24 18.40 3.52 35.59
N LEU A 25 19.65 3.92 35.38
CA LEU A 25 20.04 4.85 34.32
C LEU A 25 19.82 4.25 32.94
N PHE A 26 20.06 2.96 32.74
CA PHE A 26 19.80 2.26 31.48
C PHE A 26 18.30 2.10 31.23
N GLY A 27 17.52 1.75 32.27
CA GLY A 27 16.06 1.71 32.20
C GLY A 27 15.46 3.09 31.86
N TRP A 28 15.98 4.15 32.47
CA TRP A 28 15.60 5.53 32.17
C TRP A 28 16.07 5.96 30.77
N TYR A 29 17.29 5.63 30.37
CA TYR A 29 17.83 5.93 29.04
C TYR A 29 17.06 5.23 27.91
N VAL A 30 16.62 3.97 28.12
CA VAL A 30 15.76 3.23 27.19
C VAL A 30 14.35 3.83 27.13
N GLN A 31 13.84 4.40 28.23
CA GLN A 31 12.57 5.14 28.24
C GLN A 31 12.68 6.56 27.65
N VAL A 32 13.87 7.17 27.71
CA VAL A 32 14.13 8.57 27.31
C VAL A 32 14.68 8.69 25.89
N LEU A 33 15.11 7.60 25.22
CA LEU A 33 15.35 7.62 23.78
C LEU A 33 14.04 7.93 23.05
N PRO A 34 13.82 9.17 22.58
CA PRO A 34 12.63 9.53 21.85
C PRO A 34 12.92 9.08 20.42
N CYS A 35 12.64 7.82 20.11
CA CYS A 35 12.44 7.42 18.72
C CYS A 35 11.02 7.87 18.34
N GLY A 36 10.83 9.19 18.40
CA GLY A 36 9.58 9.88 18.19
C GLY A 36 9.95 11.21 17.58
N SER A 37 9.78 11.32 16.28
CA SER A 37 9.62 12.59 15.59
C SER A 37 8.71 13.48 16.45
N PRO A 38 8.95 14.80 16.55
CA PRO A 38 8.01 15.69 17.24
C PRO A 38 6.61 15.44 16.64
N PRO A 39 5.53 15.46 17.44
CA PRO A 39 4.20 15.24 16.91
C PRO A 39 3.94 16.29 15.83
N SER A 40 3.93 15.87 14.57
CA SER A 40 3.33 16.67 13.51
C SER A 40 1.88 16.90 13.91
N GLN A 41 1.34 18.07 13.58
CA GLN A 41 -0.02 18.54 13.88
C GLN A 41 -1.14 17.70 13.21
N GLY A 42 -1.14 16.38 13.34
CA GLY A 42 -2.08 15.45 12.72
C GLY A 42 -1.39 14.20 12.16
N LYS A 43 -2.17 13.13 11.93
CA LYS A 43 -1.75 11.92 11.21
C LYS A 43 -1.78 12.16 9.70
N VAL A 44 -0.86 11.52 8.97
CA VAL A 44 -0.92 11.45 7.51
C VAL A 44 -1.70 10.20 7.10
N HIS A 45 -2.66 10.36 6.20
CA HIS A 45 -3.51 9.28 5.70
C HIS A 45 -3.11 8.97 4.27
N VAL A 46 -2.87 7.71 3.96
CA VAL A 46 -2.40 7.30 2.64
C VAL A 46 -3.31 6.24 2.06
N LEU A 47 -3.82 6.49 0.86
CA LEU A 47 -4.52 5.50 0.06
C LEU A 47 -3.58 4.94 -1.02
N LEU A 48 -3.23 3.66 -0.91
CA LEU A 48 -2.57 2.91 -1.97
C LEU A 48 -3.65 2.41 -2.93
N LEU A 49 -3.93 3.22 -3.95
CA LEU A 49 -4.96 2.96 -4.95
C LEU A 49 -4.41 2.12 -6.10
N SER A 50 -5.11 1.07 -6.49
CA SER A 50 -4.76 0.30 -7.69
C SER A 50 -5.93 -0.53 -8.22
N SER A 51 -5.67 -1.42 -9.19
CA SER A 51 -6.57 -2.50 -9.59
C SER A 51 -5.99 -3.86 -9.16
N TRP A 52 -6.80 -4.92 -9.17
CA TRP A 52 -6.28 -6.25 -8.82
C TRP A 52 -5.16 -6.69 -9.78
N ARG A 53 -4.16 -7.37 -9.20
CA ARG A 53 -3.02 -7.97 -9.91
C ARG A 53 -2.01 -6.96 -10.49
N SER A 54 -2.11 -5.70 -10.08
CA SER A 54 -1.15 -4.61 -10.40
C SER A 54 0.19 -4.69 -9.64
N GLY A 55 0.31 -5.58 -8.66
CA GLY A 55 1.48 -5.61 -7.76
C GLY A 55 1.31 -4.80 -6.47
N SER A 56 0.11 -4.25 -6.21
CA SER A 56 -0.20 -3.46 -5.01
C SER A 56 0.01 -4.19 -3.68
N SER A 57 0.02 -5.53 -3.66
CA SER A 57 0.38 -6.29 -2.45
C SER A 57 1.82 -6.05 -2.00
N PHE A 58 2.78 -6.01 -2.94
CA PHE A 58 4.17 -5.69 -2.62
C PHE A 58 4.29 -4.26 -2.10
N LEU A 59 3.68 -3.29 -2.79
CA LEU A 59 3.63 -1.90 -2.35
C LEU A 59 3.01 -1.77 -0.94
N GLY A 60 1.93 -2.48 -0.66
CA GLY A 60 1.32 -2.52 0.67
C GLY A 60 2.27 -3.05 1.75
N GLN A 61 3.10 -4.06 1.45
CA GLN A 61 4.11 -4.54 2.41
C GLN A 61 5.24 -3.55 2.63
N VAL A 62 5.72 -2.89 1.57
CA VAL A 62 6.73 -1.83 1.70
C VAL A 62 6.29 -0.83 2.78
N PHE A 63 5.07 -0.30 2.68
CA PHE A 63 4.50 0.59 3.69
C PHE A 63 4.26 -0.09 5.05
N SER A 64 3.69 -1.31 5.07
CA SER A 64 3.41 -2.04 6.32
C SER A 64 4.65 -2.26 7.18
N GLN A 65 5.80 -2.51 6.56
CA GLN A 65 7.04 -2.76 7.30
C GLN A 65 7.66 -1.48 7.89
N HIS A 66 7.19 -0.29 7.52
CA HIS A 66 7.71 0.96 8.09
C HIS A 66 7.32 1.11 9.58
N PRO A 67 8.25 1.50 10.47
CA PRO A 67 8.01 1.58 11.92
C PRO A 67 6.93 2.61 12.31
N SER A 68 6.68 3.61 11.46
CA SER A 68 5.71 4.69 11.70
C SER A 68 4.33 4.47 11.05
N VAL A 69 4.09 3.33 10.41
CA VAL A 69 2.88 3.04 9.64
C VAL A 69 1.97 2.03 10.34
N PHE A 70 0.68 2.39 10.43
CA PHE A 70 -0.42 1.44 10.60
C PHE A 70 -1.00 1.12 9.22
N TYR A 71 -0.96 -0.15 8.81
CA TYR A 71 -1.41 -0.58 7.48
C TYR A 71 -2.62 -1.51 7.58
N LEU A 72 -3.61 -1.34 6.71
CA LEU A 72 -4.66 -2.35 6.47
C LEU A 72 -4.80 -2.63 4.98
N MET A 73 -4.95 -3.91 4.66
CA MET A 73 -5.17 -4.39 3.30
C MET A 73 -6.67 -4.50 3.03
N GLU A 74 -7.16 -3.69 2.10
CA GLU A 74 -8.53 -3.74 1.57
C GLU A 74 -9.62 -3.82 2.66
N PRO A 75 -9.65 -2.90 3.66
CA PRO A 75 -10.71 -2.90 4.66
C PRO A 75 -12.11 -2.81 4.03
N SER A 76 -12.25 -2.13 2.89
CA SER A 76 -13.52 -2.07 2.16
C SER A 76 -14.03 -3.42 1.65
N TRP A 77 -13.17 -4.45 1.56
CA TRP A 77 -13.53 -5.82 1.18
C TRP A 77 -14.81 -6.29 1.86
N HIS A 78 -14.93 -5.99 3.16
CA HIS A 78 -16.06 -6.37 3.99
C HIS A 78 -17.39 -5.78 3.51
N VAL A 79 -17.41 -4.52 3.07
CA VAL A 79 -18.62 -3.90 2.52
C VAL A 79 -19.04 -4.62 1.24
N TRP A 80 -18.09 -4.88 0.34
CA TRP A 80 -18.33 -5.52 -0.95
C TRP A 80 -18.82 -6.96 -0.81
N THR A 81 -18.34 -7.71 0.19
CA THR A 81 -18.70 -9.12 0.37
C THR A 81 -19.96 -9.33 1.20
N THR A 82 -20.27 -8.41 2.11
CA THR A 82 -21.42 -8.54 3.02
C THR A 82 -22.70 -8.04 2.37
N LEU A 83 -22.69 -6.88 1.71
CA LEU A 83 -23.92 -6.26 1.21
C LEU A 83 -24.43 -6.84 -0.13
N GLN A 84 -23.67 -7.69 -0.82
CA GLN A 84 -24.05 -8.41 -2.06
C GLN A 84 -24.89 -7.60 -3.09
N MET A 85 -24.64 -6.29 -3.19
CA MET A 85 -25.35 -5.40 -4.13
C MET A 85 -24.76 -5.51 -5.54
N PRO A 86 -25.56 -5.26 -6.59
CA PRO A 86 -25.05 -5.22 -7.96
C PRO A 86 -24.16 -3.98 -8.15
N GLY A 87 -22.88 -4.25 -8.40
CA GLY A 87 -21.92 -3.27 -8.87
C GLY A 87 -21.23 -2.39 -7.81
N ALA A 88 -20.07 -1.87 -8.19
CA ALA A 88 -19.25 -1.05 -7.30
C ALA A 88 -19.92 0.28 -6.94
N ARG A 89 -20.77 0.83 -7.82
CA ARG A 89 -21.36 2.15 -7.61
C ARG A 89 -22.34 2.22 -6.45
N ALA A 90 -23.16 1.19 -6.29
CA ALA A 90 -24.21 1.16 -5.27
C ALA A 90 -23.64 1.23 -3.85
N LEU A 91 -22.40 0.75 -3.63
CA LEU A 91 -21.79 0.64 -2.31
C LEU A 91 -20.79 1.76 -2.00
N ARG A 92 -20.60 2.74 -2.91
CA ARG A 92 -19.61 3.81 -2.76
C ARG A 92 -19.75 4.59 -1.46
N MET A 93 -20.98 4.87 -1.03
CA MET A 93 -21.23 5.61 0.22
C MET A 93 -20.78 4.81 1.43
N ALA A 94 -21.26 3.56 1.56
CA ALA A 94 -20.86 2.67 2.66
C ALA A 94 -19.34 2.44 2.71
N VAL A 95 -18.71 2.27 1.56
CA VAL A 95 -17.25 2.09 1.46
C VAL A 95 -16.51 3.35 1.90
N ARG A 96 -16.97 4.52 1.46
CA ARG A 96 -16.37 5.80 1.84
C ARG A 96 -16.50 6.05 3.34
N ASP A 97 -17.67 5.79 3.91
CA ASP A 97 -17.94 6.00 5.33
C ASP A 97 -17.07 5.06 6.18
N LEU A 98 -16.95 3.79 5.77
CA LEU A 98 -16.03 2.83 6.38
C LEU A 98 -14.57 3.31 6.31
N MET A 99 -14.10 3.74 5.13
CA MET A 99 -12.72 4.23 4.98
C MET A 99 -12.46 5.45 5.85
N ARG A 100 -13.42 6.38 5.94
CA ARG A 100 -13.32 7.57 6.79
C ARG A 100 -13.10 7.19 8.26
N SER A 101 -13.94 6.31 8.80
CA SER A 101 -13.81 5.83 10.18
C SER A 101 -12.49 5.10 10.41
N VAL A 102 -12.10 4.20 9.50
CA VAL A 102 -10.83 3.45 9.62
C VAL A 102 -9.62 4.40 9.56
N PHE A 103 -9.63 5.42 8.69
CA PHE A 103 -8.57 6.44 8.67
C PHE A 103 -8.45 7.18 10.00
N GLN A 104 -9.58 7.43 10.66
CA GLN A 104 -9.66 8.07 11.98
C GLN A 104 -9.40 7.08 13.15
N CYS A 105 -9.00 5.85 12.86
CA CYS A 105 -8.76 4.79 13.84
C CYS A 105 -10.02 4.39 14.64
N ASP A 106 -11.20 4.54 14.05
CA ASP A 106 -12.47 3.99 14.55
C ASP A 106 -12.76 2.67 13.81
N MET A 107 -12.57 1.55 14.50
CA MET A 107 -12.76 0.21 13.93
C MET A 107 -14.16 -0.33 14.24
N SER A 108 -14.96 0.35 15.07
CA SER A 108 -16.34 -0.04 15.36
C SER A 108 -17.22 -0.07 14.10
N VAL A 109 -16.87 0.72 13.08
CA VAL A 109 -17.53 0.68 11.75
C VAL A 109 -17.50 -0.70 11.10
N MET A 110 -16.51 -1.54 11.46
CA MET A 110 -16.37 -2.90 10.96
C MET A 110 -17.47 -3.84 11.50
N ASP A 111 -18.09 -3.52 12.64
CA ASP A 111 -19.12 -4.34 13.28
C ASP A 111 -20.36 -4.49 12.39
N ALA A 112 -20.62 -3.52 11.51
CA ALA A 112 -21.70 -3.58 10.53
C ALA A 112 -21.44 -4.62 9.41
N TYR A 113 -20.20 -5.07 9.24
CA TYR A 113 -19.78 -5.92 8.12
C TYR A 113 -19.06 -7.20 8.53
N THR A 114 -18.85 -7.41 9.83
CA THR A 114 -18.18 -8.59 10.39
C THR A 114 -19.13 -9.37 11.30
N PRO A 115 -18.90 -10.67 11.52
CA PRO A 115 -19.75 -11.46 12.42
C PRO A 115 -19.74 -10.90 13.85
N ALA A 116 -20.84 -11.11 14.58
CA ALA A 116 -20.87 -10.86 16.01
C ALA A 116 -19.82 -11.71 16.74
N GLN A 117 -19.17 -11.15 17.76
CA GLN A 117 -18.08 -11.79 18.51
C GLN A 117 -16.93 -12.27 17.60
N HIS A 118 -16.36 -11.33 16.85
CA HIS A 118 -15.21 -11.58 16.00
C HIS A 118 -13.89 -11.35 16.74
N ASN A 119 -12.84 -12.00 16.25
CA ASN A 119 -11.46 -11.68 16.62
C ASN A 119 -10.84 -10.72 15.62
N MET A 120 -9.61 -10.26 15.91
CA MET A 120 -8.78 -9.51 14.98
C MET A 120 -8.67 -10.18 13.60
N SER A 121 -8.70 -11.52 13.56
CA SER A 121 -8.68 -12.29 12.31
C SER A 121 -9.86 -12.09 11.38
N ALA A 122 -10.94 -11.44 11.83
CA ALA A 122 -12.01 -11.02 10.94
C ALA A 122 -11.57 -9.89 9.99
N LEU A 123 -10.56 -9.09 10.32
CA LEU A 123 -10.03 -8.11 9.37
C LEU A 123 -9.36 -8.83 8.19
N PHE A 124 -9.68 -8.37 6.97
CA PHE A 124 -9.17 -9.02 5.77
C PHE A 124 -7.64 -8.92 5.73
N MET A 125 -6.97 -10.07 5.61
CA MET A 125 -5.50 -10.15 5.58
C MET A 125 -4.80 -9.46 6.76
N TRP A 126 -5.43 -9.39 7.93
CA TRP A 126 -4.93 -8.65 9.12
C TRP A 126 -3.44 -8.91 9.45
N SER A 127 -2.97 -10.15 9.33
CA SER A 127 -1.59 -10.55 9.64
C SER A 127 -0.54 -9.95 8.70
N HIS A 128 -0.95 -9.33 7.60
CA HIS A 128 -0.09 -8.57 6.71
C HIS A 128 0.29 -7.20 7.29
N SER A 129 -0.41 -6.75 8.33
CA SER A 129 -0.12 -5.51 9.05
C SER A 129 0.91 -5.76 10.14
N ARG A 130 2.13 -5.24 9.98
CA ARG A 130 3.15 -5.29 11.04
C ARG A 130 2.60 -4.68 12.33
N ALA A 131 1.83 -3.60 12.21
CA ALA A 131 1.23 -2.90 13.34
C ALA A 131 0.29 -3.78 14.18
N LEU A 132 -0.42 -4.73 13.57
CA LEU A 132 -1.27 -5.70 14.28
C LEU A 132 -0.49 -6.86 14.89
N CYS A 133 0.75 -7.07 14.43
CA CYS A 133 1.70 -8.04 14.99
C CYS A 133 2.66 -7.40 16.02
N SER A 134 2.48 -6.11 16.33
CA SER A 134 3.35 -5.30 17.20
C SER A 134 2.57 -4.66 18.35
N PRO A 135 3.24 -4.25 19.45
CA PRO A 135 2.58 -3.58 20.56
C PRO A 135 1.96 -2.23 20.13
N PRO A 136 0.77 -1.87 20.63
CA PRO A 136 0.00 -2.54 21.70
C PRO A 136 -0.89 -3.71 21.24
N ALA A 137 -1.19 -3.85 19.94
CA ALA A 137 -2.09 -4.88 19.42
C ALA A 137 -1.63 -6.30 19.79
N CYS A 138 -0.34 -6.59 19.62
CA CYS A 138 0.25 -7.88 19.93
C CYS A 138 1.70 -7.76 20.42
N GLN A 139 2.07 -8.50 21.45
CA GLN A 139 3.43 -8.47 22.03
C GLN A 139 4.47 -9.29 21.25
N LEU A 140 4.22 -9.59 19.97
CA LEU A 140 5.02 -10.53 19.21
C LEU A 140 6.28 -9.90 18.60
N THR A 141 6.11 -8.83 17.83
CA THR A 141 7.20 -8.23 17.06
C THR A 141 7.40 -6.77 17.49
N PRO A 142 8.59 -6.38 17.99
CA PRO A 142 8.93 -4.98 18.24
C PRO A 142 8.76 -4.11 16.98
N ARG A 143 8.40 -2.84 17.14
CA ARG A 143 8.02 -1.96 16.01
C ARG A 143 9.12 -1.76 14.95
N HIS A 144 10.38 -1.85 15.35
CA HIS A 144 11.55 -1.65 14.49
C HIS A 144 11.97 -2.92 13.74
N LEU A 145 11.30 -4.06 14.00
CA LEU A 145 11.60 -5.35 13.37
C LEU A 145 10.50 -5.76 12.39
N PHE A 146 10.87 -6.58 11.41
CA PHE A 146 9.95 -7.14 10.44
C PHE A 146 9.08 -8.24 11.07
N SER A 147 7.77 -8.19 10.81
CA SER A 147 6.82 -9.18 11.34
C SER A 147 6.85 -10.48 10.54
N ASN A 148 6.79 -11.62 11.23
CA ASN A 148 6.55 -12.92 10.60
C ASN A 148 5.04 -13.20 10.54
N GLU A 149 4.48 -13.24 9.32
CA GLU A 149 3.05 -13.42 9.09
C GLU A 149 2.51 -14.72 9.73
N THR A 150 3.23 -15.83 9.58
CA THR A 150 2.80 -17.15 10.10
C THR A 150 2.73 -17.15 11.62
N GLU A 151 3.73 -16.56 12.27
CA GLU A 151 3.76 -16.47 13.72
C GLU A 151 2.69 -15.50 14.25
N CYS A 152 2.48 -14.39 13.54
CA CYS A 152 1.44 -13.42 13.86
C CYS A 152 0.05 -14.05 13.83
N LYS A 153 -0.29 -14.80 12.76
CA LYS A 153 -1.55 -15.55 12.67
C LYS A 153 -1.79 -16.47 13.86
N ARG A 154 -0.72 -17.07 14.40
CA ARG A 154 -0.81 -18.04 15.50
C ARG A 154 -0.93 -17.39 16.88
N LYS A 155 -0.30 -16.23 17.10
CA LYS A 155 -0.13 -15.63 18.43
C LYS A 155 -0.92 -14.33 18.66
N CYS A 156 -1.38 -13.67 17.60
CA CYS A 156 -1.93 -12.32 17.68
C CYS A 156 -3.44 -12.23 17.42
N ASP A 157 -4.14 -13.35 17.28
CA ASP A 157 -5.60 -13.37 17.07
C ASP A 157 -6.36 -13.16 18.39
N ARG A 158 -6.49 -11.90 18.81
CA ARG A 158 -7.19 -11.52 20.03
C ARG A 158 -8.68 -11.21 19.75
N PRO A 159 -9.58 -11.41 20.73
CA PRO A 159 -10.98 -11.01 20.61
C PRO A 159 -11.15 -9.52 20.35
N GLY A 160 -12.07 -9.17 19.45
CA GLY A 160 -12.41 -7.79 19.08
C GLY A 160 -11.33 -7.03 18.31
N LEU A 161 -11.62 -5.76 18.03
CA LEU A 161 -10.74 -4.86 17.26
C LEU A 161 -10.11 -3.73 18.10
N GLN A 162 -10.34 -3.72 19.42
CA GLN A 162 -9.79 -2.69 20.30
C GLN A 162 -8.26 -2.56 20.18
N GLY A 163 -7.54 -3.68 20.11
CA GLY A 163 -6.08 -3.67 19.92
C GLY A 163 -5.65 -3.04 18.58
N ALA A 164 -6.48 -3.16 17.54
CA ALA A 164 -6.23 -2.53 16.24
C ALA A 164 -6.45 -1.00 16.31
N GLU A 165 -7.49 -0.55 17.00
CA GLU A 165 -7.73 0.88 17.25
C GLU A 165 -6.60 1.52 18.05
N GLU A 166 -6.23 0.90 19.16
CA GLU A 166 -5.14 1.36 20.02
C GLU A 166 -3.83 1.42 19.23
N ALA A 167 -3.52 0.38 18.45
CA ALA A 167 -2.36 0.42 17.57
C ALA A 167 -2.45 1.58 16.58
N CYS A 168 -3.53 1.72 15.82
CA CYS A 168 -3.72 2.79 14.83
C CYS A 168 -3.50 4.18 15.42
N ARG A 169 -4.02 4.45 16.63
CA ARG A 169 -3.86 5.73 17.34
C ARG A 169 -2.40 6.07 17.65
N THR A 170 -1.53 5.07 17.81
CA THR A 170 -0.10 5.28 18.14
C THR A 170 0.85 5.46 16.95
N TYR A 171 0.41 5.26 15.71
CA TYR A 171 1.24 5.46 14.51
C TYR A 171 1.01 6.84 13.88
N SER A 172 2.03 7.44 13.27
CA SER A 172 1.87 8.76 12.60
C SER A 172 1.20 8.66 11.23
N HIS A 173 1.23 7.47 10.61
CA HIS A 173 0.67 7.24 9.29
C HIS A 173 -0.37 6.12 9.31
N VAL A 174 -1.53 6.35 8.67
CA VAL A 174 -2.56 5.34 8.45
C VAL A 174 -2.64 5.06 6.95
N VAL A 175 -2.28 3.84 6.55
CA VAL A 175 -2.15 3.45 5.15
C VAL A 175 -3.15 2.36 4.81
N LEU A 176 -4.07 2.66 3.90
CA LEU A 176 -5.06 1.71 3.42
C LEU A 176 -4.76 1.36 1.97
N LYS A 177 -4.77 0.07 1.63
CA LYS A 177 -4.65 -0.37 0.23
C LYS A 177 -6.01 -0.75 -0.31
N GLU A 178 -6.42 -0.16 -1.42
CA GLU A 178 -7.70 -0.45 -2.05
C GLU A 178 -7.58 -0.74 -3.54
N VAL A 179 -8.40 -1.68 -4.02
CA VAL A 179 -8.35 -2.18 -5.41
C VAL A 179 -9.67 -2.06 -6.18
N ARG A 180 -10.71 -1.50 -5.52
CA ARG A 180 -12.11 -1.45 -5.99
C ARG A 180 -12.61 -0.04 -6.31
N PHE A 181 -11.72 0.94 -6.40
CA PHE A 181 -12.05 2.29 -6.87
C PHE A 181 -11.63 2.46 -8.33
N PHE A 182 -12.59 2.83 -9.18
CA PHE A 182 -12.39 2.96 -10.62
C PHE A 182 -12.48 4.41 -11.12
N GLU A 183 -12.61 5.36 -10.19
CA GLU A 183 -12.64 6.81 -10.42
C GLU A 183 -12.28 7.52 -9.11
N LEU A 184 -11.99 8.83 -9.18
CA LEU A 184 -11.59 9.62 -8.01
C LEU A 184 -12.74 10.37 -7.36
N ASP A 185 -13.82 10.64 -8.09
CA ASP A 185 -14.97 11.44 -7.64
C ASP A 185 -15.61 10.87 -6.36
N SER A 186 -15.66 9.55 -6.18
CA SER A 186 -16.14 8.92 -4.93
C SER A 186 -15.23 9.16 -3.73
N LEU A 187 -13.96 9.50 -3.96
CA LEU A 187 -12.96 9.80 -2.92
C LEU A 187 -12.90 11.29 -2.59
N TYR A 188 -13.51 12.17 -3.40
CA TYR A 188 -13.47 13.62 -3.17
C TYR A 188 -13.95 14.03 -1.77
N PRO A 189 -15.03 13.47 -1.19
CA PRO A 189 -15.41 13.87 0.15
C PRO A 189 -14.37 13.51 1.22
N LEU A 190 -13.59 12.43 1.03
CA LEU A 190 -12.49 12.09 1.94
C LEU A 190 -11.31 13.05 1.76
N LEU A 191 -11.01 13.44 0.53
CA LEU A 191 -9.97 14.42 0.24
C LEU A 191 -10.35 15.81 0.78
N GLN A 192 -11.63 16.17 0.77
CA GLN A 192 -12.11 17.47 1.25
C GLN A 192 -12.36 17.50 2.76
N ASP A 193 -12.30 16.35 3.44
CA ASP A 193 -12.49 16.29 4.89
C ASP A 193 -11.30 16.96 5.61
N PRO A 194 -11.53 18.04 6.39
CA PRO A 194 -10.45 18.75 7.07
C PRO A 194 -9.80 17.94 8.19
N THR A 195 -10.41 16.84 8.62
CA THR A 195 -9.85 15.91 9.62
C THR A 195 -8.85 14.92 9.02
N LEU A 196 -8.73 14.86 7.68
CA LEU A 196 -7.88 13.90 6.97
C LEU A 196 -6.81 14.61 6.12
N ASP A 197 -5.52 14.47 6.47
CA ASP A 197 -4.42 14.68 5.52
C ASP A 197 -4.31 13.48 4.57
N LEU A 198 -5.28 13.32 3.67
CA LEU A 198 -5.34 12.19 2.74
C LEU A 198 -4.49 12.45 1.49
N ARG A 199 -3.56 11.53 1.22
CA ARG A 199 -2.73 11.46 0.01
C ARG A 199 -2.96 10.13 -0.72
N ILE A 200 -2.92 10.16 -2.04
CA ILE A 200 -3.17 8.98 -2.89
C ILE A 200 -1.90 8.62 -3.65
N ILE A 201 -1.44 7.38 -3.49
CA ILE A 201 -0.44 6.76 -4.37
C ILE A 201 -1.19 5.79 -5.28
N HIS A 202 -1.29 6.14 -6.57
CA HIS A 202 -1.99 5.34 -7.57
C HIS A 202 -1.00 4.48 -8.37
N LEU A 203 -1.01 3.17 -8.10
CA LEU A 203 -0.17 2.20 -8.80
C LEU A 203 -0.87 1.71 -10.07
N VAL A 204 -0.24 1.95 -11.22
CA VAL A 204 -0.66 1.44 -12.54
C VAL A 204 0.32 0.35 -13.03
N ARG A 205 -0.15 -0.56 -13.88
CA ARG A 205 0.66 -1.67 -14.41
C ARG A 205 0.28 -1.97 -15.86
N ASP A 206 1.22 -2.51 -16.64
CA ASP A 206 0.98 -2.93 -18.02
C ASP A 206 -0.25 -3.87 -18.08
N PRO A 207 -1.29 -3.54 -18.86
CA PRO A 207 -2.51 -4.34 -18.90
C PRO A 207 -2.29 -5.77 -19.40
N ARG A 208 -1.25 -6.02 -20.20
CA ARG A 208 -0.87 -7.37 -20.66
C ARG A 208 -0.33 -8.21 -19.49
N ALA A 209 0.47 -7.59 -18.61
CA ALA A 209 0.95 -8.20 -17.39
C ALA A 209 -0.18 -8.45 -16.38
N VAL A 210 -1.11 -7.50 -16.25
CA VAL A 210 -2.32 -7.63 -15.41
C VAL A 210 -3.17 -8.79 -15.90
N ALA A 211 -3.51 -8.85 -17.19
CA ALA A 211 -4.32 -9.92 -17.79
C ALA A 211 -3.72 -11.32 -17.54
N ARG A 212 -2.42 -11.50 -17.82
CA ARG A 212 -1.69 -12.75 -17.53
C ARG A 212 -1.81 -13.15 -16.06
N SER A 213 -1.68 -12.18 -15.16
CA SER A 213 -1.75 -12.40 -13.71
C SER A 213 -3.18 -12.70 -13.24
N ARG A 214 -4.21 -12.15 -13.91
CA ARG A 214 -5.62 -12.46 -13.65
C ARG A 214 -5.98 -13.87 -14.11
N GLU A 215 -5.48 -14.34 -15.26
CA GLU A 215 -5.72 -15.72 -15.73
C GLU A 215 -5.26 -16.77 -14.68
N GLN A 216 -4.13 -16.52 -14.01
CA GLN A 216 -3.63 -17.40 -12.95
C GLN A 216 -4.50 -17.40 -11.69
N SER A 217 -5.29 -16.35 -11.47
CA SER A 217 -6.13 -16.13 -10.29
C SER A 217 -7.62 -16.13 -10.62
N ALA A 218 -8.04 -16.60 -11.81
CA ALA A 218 -9.39 -16.42 -12.33
C ALA A 218 -10.49 -16.92 -11.37
N LYS A 219 -10.27 -18.07 -10.70
CA LYS A 219 -11.22 -18.63 -9.73
C LYS A 219 -11.46 -17.71 -8.52
N ALA A 220 -10.42 -17.02 -8.06
CA ALA A 220 -10.53 -16.11 -6.91
C ALA A 220 -11.18 -14.77 -7.28
N LEU A 221 -11.17 -14.40 -8.56
CA LEU A 221 -11.63 -13.09 -9.04
C LEU A 221 -13.06 -13.10 -9.60
N VAL A 222 -13.82 -14.19 -9.46
CA VAL A 222 -15.17 -14.30 -10.02
C VAL A 222 -16.10 -13.20 -9.48
N LYS A 223 -16.13 -13.01 -8.15
CA LYS A 223 -16.94 -11.96 -7.52
C LYS A 223 -16.44 -10.56 -7.91
N ASP A 224 -15.12 -10.38 -7.96
CA ASP A 224 -14.52 -9.11 -8.35
C ASP A 224 -14.83 -8.74 -9.82
N ASN A 225 -14.89 -9.73 -10.72
CA ASN A 225 -15.27 -9.50 -12.12
C ASN A 225 -16.71 -8.97 -12.22
N ALA A 226 -17.65 -9.58 -11.49
CA ALA A 226 -19.05 -9.14 -11.48
C ALA A 226 -19.15 -7.70 -10.95
N LEU A 227 -18.41 -7.39 -9.88
CA LEU A 227 -18.35 -6.05 -9.29
C LEU A 227 -17.83 -5.01 -10.28
N VAL A 228 -16.70 -5.28 -10.95
CA VAL A 228 -16.09 -4.38 -11.95
C VAL A 228 -17.04 -4.10 -13.10
N LEU A 229 -17.77 -5.13 -13.56
CA LEU A 229 -18.68 -5.00 -14.70
C LEU A 229 -20.01 -4.35 -14.34
N GLU A 230 -20.21 -3.94 -13.09
CA GLU A 230 -21.50 -3.45 -12.56
C GLU A 230 -22.64 -4.46 -12.81
N GLN A 231 -22.31 -5.75 -12.73
CA GLN A 231 -23.22 -6.86 -13.03
C GLN A 231 -23.53 -7.65 -11.75
N GLY A 232 -24.74 -8.19 -11.67
CA GLY A 232 -25.09 -9.22 -10.69
C GLY A 232 -24.42 -10.57 -11.00
N ASN A 233 -24.98 -11.67 -10.49
CA ASN A 233 -24.44 -13.03 -10.67
C ASN A 233 -24.61 -13.62 -12.09
N THR A 234 -24.72 -12.81 -13.15
CA THR A 234 -24.91 -13.31 -14.52
C THR A 234 -23.58 -13.74 -15.15
N LYS A 235 -23.58 -14.94 -15.78
CA LYS A 235 -22.45 -15.41 -16.58
C LYS A 235 -22.39 -14.62 -17.88
N VAL A 236 -21.27 -13.98 -18.15
CA VAL A 236 -21.04 -13.20 -19.37
C VAL A 236 -19.92 -13.82 -20.17
N ASP A 237 -20.16 -14.01 -21.48
CA ASP A 237 -19.10 -14.40 -22.40
C ASP A 237 -18.01 -13.32 -22.47
N ASP A 238 -16.77 -13.72 -22.71
CA ASP A 238 -15.63 -12.81 -22.83
C ASP A 238 -15.36 -11.89 -21.61
N THR A 239 -15.77 -12.34 -20.41
CA THR A 239 -15.62 -11.60 -19.15
C THR A 239 -14.21 -11.00 -18.95
N GLN A 240 -13.16 -11.71 -19.39
CA GLN A 240 -11.78 -11.26 -19.18
C GLN A 240 -11.47 -9.94 -19.92
N TYR A 241 -11.79 -9.81 -21.21
CA TYR A 241 -11.47 -8.58 -21.94
C TYR A 241 -12.39 -7.43 -21.57
N ARG A 242 -13.67 -7.71 -21.26
CA ARG A 242 -14.58 -6.68 -20.72
C ARG A 242 -14.07 -6.10 -19.40
N VAL A 243 -13.59 -6.95 -18.49
CA VAL A 243 -12.97 -6.52 -17.23
C VAL A 243 -11.69 -5.72 -17.50
N MET A 244 -10.83 -6.19 -18.41
CA MET A 244 -9.63 -5.44 -18.78
C MET A 244 -9.95 -4.08 -19.40
N GLN A 245 -10.97 -4.01 -20.25
CA GLN A 245 -11.46 -2.77 -20.84
C GLN A 245 -11.91 -1.78 -19.75
N GLU A 246 -12.65 -2.23 -18.74
CA GLU A 246 -13.10 -1.35 -17.65
C GLU A 246 -11.94 -0.93 -16.73
N ILE A 247 -10.97 -1.81 -16.46
CA ILE A 247 -9.73 -1.45 -15.74
C ILE A 247 -8.93 -0.41 -16.53
N CYS A 248 -8.80 -0.57 -17.84
CA CYS A 248 -8.09 0.39 -18.68
C CYS A 248 -8.84 1.74 -18.76
N ARG A 249 -10.17 1.71 -18.87
CA ARG A 249 -11.01 2.91 -18.79
C ARG A 249 -10.91 3.62 -17.44
N SER A 250 -10.81 2.87 -16.33
CA SER A 250 -10.63 3.47 -15.01
C SER A 250 -9.31 4.22 -14.90
N HIS A 251 -8.21 3.66 -15.42
CA HIS A 251 -6.93 4.34 -15.43
C HIS A 251 -6.95 5.64 -16.24
N ILE A 252 -7.61 5.65 -17.41
CA ILE A 252 -7.80 6.87 -18.20
C ILE A 252 -8.58 7.92 -17.40
N ARG A 253 -9.77 7.56 -16.87
CA ARG A 253 -10.60 8.49 -16.08
C ARG A 253 -9.86 9.07 -14.88
N ILE A 254 -9.16 8.22 -14.11
CA ILE A 254 -8.39 8.65 -12.95
C ILE A 254 -7.26 9.60 -13.39
N HIS A 255 -6.55 9.28 -14.47
CA HIS A 255 -5.47 10.13 -14.99
C HIS A 255 -6.01 11.49 -15.45
N GLU A 256 -7.11 11.52 -16.21
CA GLU A 256 -7.72 12.78 -16.65
C GLU A 256 -8.09 13.69 -15.47
N ARG A 257 -8.71 13.12 -14.42
CA ARG A 257 -9.07 13.87 -13.21
C ARG A 257 -7.88 14.28 -12.37
N ALA A 258 -6.85 13.45 -12.29
CA ALA A 258 -5.70 13.71 -11.42
C ALA A 258 -4.62 14.59 -12.06
N MET A 259 -4.44 14.49 -13.37
CA MET A 259 -3.29 15.07 -14.07
C MET A 259 -3.69 16.17 -15.04
N LEU A 260 -4.82 16.04 -15.74
CA LEU A 260 -5.25 17.03 -16.74
C LEU A 260 -6.19 18.08 -16.17
N LYS A 261 -7.08 17.69 -15.26
CA LYS A 261 -8.08 18.55 -14.62
C LYS A 261 -8.09 18.38 -13.09
N PRO A 262 -6.93 18.53 -12.40
CA PRO A 262 -6.87 18.35 -10.96
C PRO A 262 -7.73 19.40 -10.26
N PRO A 263 -8.70 18.98 -9.41
CA PRO A 263 -9.35 19.92 -8.52
C PRO A 263 -8.33 20.44 -7.50
N ASP A 264 -8.53 21.66 -6.99
CA ASP A 264 -7.54 22.32 -6.12
C ASP A 264 -7.21 21.51 -4.87
N PHE A 265 -8.21 20.85 -4.28
CA PHE A 265 -7.98 20.00 -3.13
C PHE A 265 -7.03 18.83 -3.46
N LEU A 266 -6.98 18.30 -4.69
CA LEU A 266 -6.11 17.16 -5.03
C LEU A 266 -4.64 17.57 -5.22
N ARG A 267 -4.37 18.87 -5.35
CA ARG A 267 -3.04 19.42 -5.60
C ARG A 267 -2.05 18.99 -4.51
N GLY A 268 -0.93 18.41 -4.93
CA GLY A 268 0.11 17.92 -4.01
C GLY A 268 -0.27 16.67 -3.21
N ARG A 269 -1.48 16.11 -3.42
CA ARG A 269 -2.00 14.95 -2.68
C ARG A 269 -2.24 13.72 -3.54
N TYR A 270 -1.74 13.72 -4.78
CA TYR A 270 -1.81 12.58 -5.68
C TYR A 270 -0.46 12.30 -6.34
N LYS A 271 -0.04 11.04 -6.35
CA LYS A 271 1.16 10.55 -7.05
C LYS A 271 0.81 9.28 -7.83
N MET A 272 0.99 9.30 -9.15
CA MET A 272 0.92 8.10 -9.97
C MET A 272 2.27 7.39 -10.01
N VAL A 273 2.28 6.07 -9.85
CA VAL A 273 3.48 5.23 -9.93
C VAL A 273 3.23 4.10 -10.92
N ARG A 274 4.16 3.91 -11.85
CA ARG A 274 4.13 2.80 -12.80
C ARG A 274 4.87 1.60 -12.19
N TYR A 275 4.21 0.46 -12.12
CA TYR A 275 4.76 -0.76 -11.52
C TYR A 275 6.11 -1.14 -12.13
N GLU A 276 6.24 -1.00 -13.45
CA GLU A 276 7.46 -1.33 -14.19
C GLU A 276 8.65 -0.44 -13.82
N ASP A 277 8.41 0.83 -13.47
CA ASP A 277 9.46 1.73 -12.96
C ASP A 277 9.85 1.31 -11.54
N MET A 278 8.86 1.06 -10.68
CA MET A 278 9.08 0.59 -9.30
C MET A 278 9.83 -0.74 -9.23
N VAL A 279 9.68 -1.65 -10.21
CA VAL A 279 10.46 -2.90 -10.18
C VAL A 279 11.82 -2.79 -10.89
N ARG A 280 12.02 -1.77 -11.74
CA ARG A 280 13.30 -1.51 -12.42
C ARG A 280 14.27 -0.80 -11.48
N ASP A 281 13.79 0.16 -10.72
CA ASP A 281 14.57 0.88 -9.70
C ASP A 281 13.76 1.02 -8.38
N PRO A 282 13.65 -0.07 -7.60
CA PRO A 282 12.78 -0.11 -6.43
C PRO A 282 13.20 0.85 -5.33
N LEU A 283 14.50 1.05 -5.10
CA LEU A 283 14.97 1.90 -4.01
C LEU A 283 14.61 3.36 -4.28
N THR A 284 14.91 3.87 -5.47
CA THR A 284 14.60 5.26 -5.86
C THR A 284 13.10 5.52 -5.90
N GLU A 285 12.31 4.64 -6.51
CA GLU A 285 10.86 4.84 -6.63
C GLU A 285 10.15 4.78 -5.28
N ILE A 286 10.56 3.85 -4.38
CA ILE A 286 9.99 3.76 -3.04
C ILE A 286 10.41 4.94 -2.16
N ASP A 287 11.68 5.36 -2.22
CA ASP A 287 12.12 6.55 -1.50
C ASP A 287 11.33 7.79 -1.95
N SER A 288 11.11 7.95 -3.27
CA SER A 288 10.27 9.02 -3.81
C SER A 288 8.79 8.94 -3.39
N MET A 289 8.27 7.74 -3.11
CA MET A 289 6.94 7.54 -2.55
C MET A 289 6.89 7.90 -1.06
N TYR A 290 7.93 7.57 -0.31
CA TYR A 290 8.05 7.90 1.11
C TYR A 290 8.18 9.41 1.33
N GLN A 291 9.06 10.07 0.59
CA GLN A 291 9.18 11.53 0.62
C GLN A 291 7.84 12.22 0.30
N PHE A 292 7.09 11.70 -0.67
CA PHE A 292 5.76 12.23 -1.02
C PHE A 292 4.75 12.17 0.13
N VAL A 293 4.86 11.19 1.03
CA VAL A 293 3.98 11.07 2.21
C VAL A 293 4.62 11.56 3.51
N GLY A 294 5.85 12.06 3.48
CA GLY A 294 6.56 12.51 4.69
C GLY A 294 7.17 11.37 5.52
N LEU A 295 7.50 10.24 4.89
CA LEU A 295 8.26 9.15 5.48
C LEU A 295 9.73 9.22 5.07
N GLU A 296 10.60 8.63 5.89
CA GLU A 296 12.04 8.49 5.63
C GLU A 296 12.39 7.02 5.39
N MET A 297 13.22 6.76 4.38
CA MET A 297 13.73 5.41 4.16
C MET A 297 14.71 5.01 5.27
N THR A 298 14.49 3.85 5.90
CA THR A 298 15.45 3.28 6.84
C THR A 298 16.40 2.32 6.14
N GLN A 299 17.62 2.17 6.66
CA GLN A 299 18.59 1.22 6.12
C GLN A 299 18.05 -0.22 6.09
N SER A 300 17.39 -0.65 7.17
CA SER A 300 16.80 -1.99 7.25
C SER A 300 15.72 -2.22 6.19
N LEU A 301 14.88 -1.22 5.90
CA LEU A 301 13.89 -1.29 4.83
C LEU A 301 14.53 -1.34 3.46
N GLN A 302 15.56 -0.53 3.21
CA GLN A 302 16.31 -0.55 1.96
C GLN A 302 16.88 -1.94 1.67
N GLU A 303 17.52 -2.58 2.66
CA GLU A 303 18.06 -3.94 2.54
C GLU A 303 16.95 -4.98 2.31
N TRP A 304 15.84 -4.87 3.03
CA TRP A 304 14.68 -5.76 2.87
C TRP A 304 14.05 -5.64 1.48
N ILE A 305 13.82 -4.41 0.99
CA ILE A 305 13.27 -4.13 -0.34
C ILE A 305 14.16 -4.75 -1.40
N TYR A 306 15.48 -4.52 -1.32
CA TYR A 306 16.43 -5.06 -2.28
C TYR A 306 16.35 -6.60 -2.32
N LYS A 307 16.38 -7.26 -1.15
CA LYS A 307 16.32 -8.72 -1.04
C LYS A 307 15.01 -9.32 -1.57
N VAL A 308 13.87 -8.66 -1.37
CA VAL A 308 12.56 -9.16 -1.85
C VAL A 308 12.40 -8.98 -3.36
N THR A 309 12.98 -7.92 -3.93
CA THR A 309 12.88 -7.57 -5.36
C THR A 309 13.93 -8.23 -6.27
N HIS A 310 15.06 -8.66 -5.69
CA HIS A 310 16.18 -9.32 -6.38
C HIS A 310 16.26 -10.82 -6.07
N GLY A 311 15.13 -11.45 -5.78
CA GLY A 311 15.05 -12.90 -5.60
C GLY A 311 15.27 -13.68 -6.89
N LYS A 312 15.16 -15.01 -6.82
CA LYS A 312 15.28 -15.89 -8.00
C LYS A 312 13.92 -16.32 -8.53
N GLY A 313 13.74 -16.25 -9.85
CA GLY A 313 12.58 -16.81 -10.56
C GLY A 313 11.29 -15.96 -10.51
N LYS A 314 10.23 -16.49 -11.15
CA LYS A 314 8.94 -15.81 -11.38
C LYS A 314 7.83 -16.16 -10.38
N GLY A 315 8.10 -17.09 -9.46
CA GLY A 315 7.13 -17.70 -8.55
C GLY A 315 6.17 -18.70 -9.23
N THR A 316 5.36 -19.38 -8.42
CA THR A 316 4.41 -20.43 -8.84
C THR A 316 2.95 -19.98 -8.74
N LYS A 317 2.01 -20.75 -9.34
CA LYS A 317 0.56 -20.50 -9.24
C LYS A 317 0.05 -20.48 -7.78
N LYS A 318 0.64 -21.30 -6.89
CA LYS A 318 0.26 -21.36 -5.47
C LYS A 318 0.63 -20.09 -4.71
N GLU A 319 1.65 -19.38 -5.19
CA GLU A 319 2.15 -18.16 -4.56
C GLU A 319 1.60 -16.89 -5.24
N ALA A 320 0.53 -17.00 -6.03
CA ALA A 320 0.01 -15.87 -6.81
C ALA A 320 -0.33 -14.64 -5.95
N PHE A 321 -0.72 -14.84 -4.68
CA PHE A 321 -1.07 -13.78 -3.73
C PHE A 321 0.00 -13.53 -2.66
N GLN A 322 1.10 -14.27 -2.69
CA GLN A 322 2.17 -14.18 -1.69
C GLN A 322 3.26 -13.22 -2.15
N ILE A 323 3.92 -12.59 -1.17
CA ILE A 323 5.06 -11.71 -1.39
C ILE A 323 6.29 -12.53 -1.05
N THR A 324 6.74 -13.31 -2.04
CA THR A 324 7.97 -14.09 -1.95
C THR A 324 9.09 -13.37 -2.70
N SER A 325 10.33 -13.59 -2.27
CA SER A 325 11.51 -13.04 -2.95
C SER A 325 11.56 -13.57 -4.39
N ARG A 326 11.44 -12.68 -5.38
CA ARG A 326 11.39 -12.99 -6.81
C ARG A 326 12.17 -11.94 -7.58
N ASN A 327 12.57 -12.26 -8.81
CA ASN A 327 13.07 -11.22 -9.70
C ASN A 327 11.86 -10.41 -10.22
N ALA A 328 11.70 -9.20 -9.69
CA ALA A 328 10.54 -8.38 -9.96
C ALA A 328 10.46 -7.94 -11.45
N ALA A 329 11.62 -7.72 -12.09
CA ALA A 329 11.72 -7.43 -13.52
C ALA A 329 11.22 -8.62 -14.36
N ASP A 330 11.66 -9.84 -14.06
CA ASP A 330 11.21 -11.06 -14.76
C ASP A 330 9.70 -11.28 -14.63
N VAL A 331 9.15 -10.99 -13.45
CA VAL A 331 7.71 -11.07 -13.19
C VAL A 331 6.94 -10.03 -14.00
N SER A 332 7.48 -8.81 -14.13
CA SER A 332 6.86 -7.74 -14.93
C SER A 332 6.79 -8.10 -16.42
N GLN A 333 7.83 -8.74 -16.95
CA GLN A 333 7.95 -9.09 -18.37
C GLN A 333 7.39 -10.49 -18.70
N ALA A 334 6.94 -11.26 -17.70
CA ALA A 334 6.55 -12.67 -17.90
C ALA A 334 5.42 -12.87 -18.94
N TRP A 335 4.57 -11.86 -19.17
CA TRP A 335 3.51 -11.93 -20.18
C TRP A 335 4.07 -12.11 -21.59
N ARG A 336 5.25 -11.56 -21.88
CA ARG A 336 5.90 -11.57 -23.21
C ARG A 336 6.12 -12.99 -23.74
N THR A 337 6.48 -13.92 -22.87
CA THR A 337 6.76 -15.31 -23.26
C THR A 337 5.65 -16.29 -22.91
N THR A 338 4.64 -15.88 -22.13
CA THR A 338 3.61 -16.79 -21.60
C THR A 338 2.23 -16.60 -22.20
N LEU A 339 1.91 -15.41 -22.72
CA LEU A 339 0.65 -15.19 -23.42
C LEU A 339 0.81 -15.46 -24.92
N PRO A 340 -0.13 -16.20 -25.54
CA PRO A 340 -0.25 -16.24 -27.00
C PRO A 340 -0.40 -14.84 -27.58
N HIS A 341 0.18 -14.61 -28.76
CA HIS A 341 0.20 -13.28 -29.38
C HIS A 341 -1.20 -12.75 -29.69
N ASP A 342 -2.14 -13.59 -30.14
CA ASP A 342 -3.52 -13.16 -30.39
C ASP A 342 -4.21 -12.60 -29.13
N LYS A 343 -3.94 -13.20 -27.95
CA LYS A 343 -4.45 -12.65 -26.69
C LYS A 343 -3.82 -11.30 -26.37
N VAL A 344 -2.51 -11.15 -26.60
CA VAL A 344 -1.81 -9.88 -26.44
C VAL A 344 -2.39 -8.82 -27.36
N ARG A 345 -2.64 -9.14 -28.63
CA ARG A 345 -3.28 -8.25 -29.60
C ARG A 345 -4.64 -7.77 -29.09
N ASN A 346 -5.52 -8.69 -28.68
CA ASN A 346 -6.84 -8.35 -28.16
C ASN A 346 -6.77 -7.46 -26.91
N ILE A 347 -5.82 -7.72 -25.98
CA ILE A 347 -5.61 -6.84 -24.81
C ILE A 347 -5.15 -5.46 -25.24
N GLN A 348 -4.21 -5.37 -26.19
CA GLN A 348 -3.73 -4.09 -26.72
C GLN A 348 -4.85 -3.30 -27.40
N GLU A 349 -5.75 -3.96 -28.12
CA GLU A 349 -6.90 -3.33 -28.75
C GLU A 349 -7.86 -2.72 -27.72
N VAL A 350 -8.29 -3.48 -26.71
CA VAL A 350 -9.22 -2.97 -25.69
C VAL A 350 -8.60 -1.93 -24.75
N CYS A 351 -7.28 -1.95 -24.58
CA CYS A 351 -6.53 -1.07 -23.69
C CYS A 351 -5.67 -0.02 -24.40
N LYS A 352 -5.80 0.17 -25.72
CA LYS A 352 -4.91 1.01 -26.53
C LYS A 352 -4.74 2.42 -25.96
N GLY A 353 -5.84 3.07 -25.61
CA GLY A 353 -5.83 4.42 -25.03
C GLY A 353 -5.08 4.49 -23.70
N ALA A 354 -5.33 3.53 -22.80
CA ALA A 354 -4.67 3.48 -21.50
C ALA A 354 -3.18 3.16 -21.65
N MET A 355 -2.82 2.27 -22.57
CA MET A 355 -1.44 1.94 -22.87
C MET A 355 -0.66 3.16 -23.37
N SER A 356 -1.22 3.88 -24.34
CA SER A 356 -0.60 5.11 -24.85
C SER A 356 -0.43 6.16 -23.75
N LEU A 357 -1.46 6.36 -22.93
CA LEU A 357 -1.46 7.36 -21.86
C LEU A 357 -0.45 7.05 -20.74
N LEU A 358 -0.29 5.77 -20.39
CA LEU A 358 0.57 5.32 -19.30
C LEU A 358 2.00 4.97 -19.77
N GLY A 359 2.29 5.19 -21.06
CA GLY A 359 3.62 5.00 -21.63
C GLY A 359 4.00 3.55 -21.90
N TYR A 360 3.05 2.73 -22.35
CA TYR A 360 3.26 1.35 -22.78
C TYR A 360 3.18 1.22 -24.30
N ARG A 361 4.25 0.73 -24.91
CA ARG A 361 4.33 0.46 -26.36
C ARG A 361 3.67 -0.89 -26.69
N THR A 362 2.91 -0.91 -27.78
CA THR A 362 2.35 -2.15 -28.34
C THR A 362 3.44 -2.99 -29.02
N VAL A 363 3.14 -4.27 -29.22
CA VAL A 363 3.92 -5.18 -30.05
C VAL A 363 3.02 -5.72 -31.16
N ASP A 364 3.54 -5.79 -32.38
CA ASP A 364 2.76 -6.07 -33.59
C ASP A 364 3.00 -7.49 -34.14
N SER A 365 3.96 -8.22 -33.55
CA SER A 365 4.24 -9.61 -33.91
C SER A 365 4.67 -10.45 -32.70
N GLU A 366 4.52 -11.78 -32.80
CA GLU A 366 5.03 -12.71 -31.79
C GLU A 366 6.56 -12.61 -31.62
N LYS A 367 7.27 -12.36 -32.72
CA LYS A 367 8.73 -12.18 -32.70
C LYS A 367 9.11 -10.95 -31.87
N GLU A 368 8.47 -9.82 -32.09
CA GLU A 368 8.69 -8.60 -31.31
C GLU A 368 8.26 -8.78 -29.84
N GLN A 369 7.11 -9.42 -29.62
CA GLN A 369 6.62 -9.73 -28.28
C GLN A 369 7.68 -10.49 -27.46
N LYS A 370 8.38 -11.46 -28.05
CA LYS A 370 9.36 -12.29 -27.33
C LYS A 370 10.76 -11.66 -27.17
N LYS A 371 11.05 -10.51 -27.79
CA LYS A 371 12.36 -9.82 -27.72
C LYS A 371 12.55 -9.02 -26.43
N LEU A 372 13.00 -9.68 -25.36
CA LEU A 372 13.12 -9.08 -24.01
C LEU A 372 14.11 -7.89 -23.92
N ASP A 373 15.00 -7.74 -24.89
CA ASP A 373 15.95 -6.63 -25.06
C ASP A 373 15.30 -5.32 -25.54
N VAL A 374 14.09 -5.39 -26.11
CA VAL A 374 13.34 -4.20 -26.54
C VAL A 374 12.59 -3.61 -25.35
N ASP A 375 12.88 -2.34 -25.01
CA ASP A 375 12.12 -1.58 -24.02
C ASP A 375 10.75 -1.17 -24.58
N LEU A 376 9.71 -1.67 -23.93
CA LEU A 376 8.31 -1.39 -24.25
C LEU A 376 7.73 -0.27 -23.37
N LEU A 377 8.56 0.38 -22.55
CA LEU A 377 8.18 1.57 -21.82
C LEU A 377 8.63 2.80 -22.59
N THR A 378 7.77 3.80 -22.73
CA THR A 378 8.25 5.15 -23.04
C THR A 378 8.87 5.74 -21.77
N PRO A 379 9.98 6.50 -21.89
CA PRO A 379 10.45 7.34 -20.79
C PRO A 379 9.30 8.20 -20.32
N ARG A 380 9.15 8.34 -19.00
CA ARG A 380 8.29 9.40 -18.47
C ARG A 380 8.91 10.71 -18.96
N GLU A 381 8.19 11.46 -19.79
CA GLU A 381 8.31 12.91 -19.66
C GLU A 381 8.05 13.17 -18.19
N ARG A 382 9.07 13.66 -17.46
CA ARG A 382 8.83 14.14 -16.11
C ARG A 382 7.84 15.28 -16.29
N TYR A 383 6.56 15.01 -16.14
CA TYR A 383 5.57 16.04 -15.88
C TYR A 383 5.89 16.58 -14.48
N HIS A 384 7.01 17.30 -14.38
CA HIS A 384 7.24 18.28 -13.34
C HIS A 384 6.21 19.36 -13.60
N PHE A 385 5.02 19.17 -13.06
CA PHE A 385 4.15 20.31 -12.84
C PHE A 385 4.78 21.11 -11.69
N SER A 386 5.79 21.93 -12.00
CA SER A 386 6.23 22.99 -11.11
C SER A 386 5.15 24.06 -11.17
N TRP A 387 4.38 24.20 -10.09
CA TRP A 387 3.53 25.35 -9.90
C TRP A 387 4.42 26.60 -10.02
N LEU A 388 4.19 27.42 -11.05
CA LEU A 388 4.70 28.78 -11.03
C LEU A 388 4.19 29.41 -9.71
N PRO A 389 5.07 30.02 -8.89
CA PRO A 389 4.64 30.61 -7.64
C PRO A 389 3.54 31.63 -7.91
N SER A 390 2.48 31.59 -7.11
CA SER A 390 1.41 32.57 -7.17
C SER A 390 2.04 33.96 -7.08
N LYS A 391 1.72 34.83 -8.05
CA LYS A 391 2.08 36.24 -7.98
C LYS A 391 1.68 36.75 -6.61
N THR A 392 2.68 37.10 -5.80
CA THR A 392 2.50 37.92 -4.62
C THR A 392 1.82 39.21 -5.06
N ASP A 393 0.67 39.51 -4.49
CA ASP A 393 0.08 40.84 -4.52
C ASP A 393 1.08 41.81 -3.88
N ASN A 394 1.85 42.50 -4.73
CA ASN A 394 2.42 43.77 -4.34
C ASN A 394 1.30 44.81 -4.45
N THR A 395 0.54 44.96 -3.37
CA THR A 395 -0.14 46.22 -3.08
C THR A 395 0.94 47.28 -2.86
N ASN A 396 1.31 47.97 -3.93
CA ASN A 396 1.95 49.26 -3.82
C ASN A 396 0.93 50.22 -3.21
N ASN A 397 1.20 50.65 -1.98
CA ASN A 397 0.59 51.84 -1.40
C ASN A 397 1.08 53.07 -2.18
N GLU A 398 0.13 53.79 -2.78
CA GLU A 398 0.23 55.25 -2.96
C GLU A 398 -0.08 55.96 -1.64
#